data_AF-A0A0G0FLM0-F1
#
_entry.id   AF-A0A0G0FLM0-F1
#
_cell.length_a   1.000
_cell.length_b   1.000
_cell.length_c   1.000
_cell.angle_alpha   90.00
_cell.angle_beta   90.00
_cell.angle_gamma   90.00
#
_symmetry.space_group_name_H-M   'P 1'
#
loop_
_entity.id
_entity.type
_entity.pdbx_description
1 polymer ?
#
loop_
_entity_poly.entity_id
_entity_poly.type
_entity_poly.pdbx_seq_one_letter_code
_entity_poly.pdbx_strand_id
1 'polypeptide(L)'
;MNHTRKFFIYTRKSTDTEDRQVRSISDQLAELKSLALKEQIDVIDIFVEKQTAKAPGRPVFNEMLLRIEKGEASGILAWHPDRLARNSIDGGKIIYLLDTETITELKFPTFWCDPTPQGKFMLSIAFGQSKYYVDNLSENIKRGHRNKVKEGIWPRNAPHRHFHFAGSPRKISRSRIERKNRTFNLKLSEYFD
;
A
#
# COMPACT_ATOMS: atom_id res chain seq x y z
N MET A 1 -38.12 -5.29 -0.36
CA MET A 1 -37.37 -5.23 0.91
C MET A 1 -36.45 -4.02 0.83
N ASN A 2 -36.44 -3.14 1.83
CA ASN A 2 -35.41 -2.10 1.90
C ASN A 2 -34.10 -2.77 2.31
N HIS A 3 -33.24 -3.06 1.33
CA HIS A 3 -31.87 -3.49 1.61
C HIS A 3 -31.08 -2.30 2.12
N THR A 4 -30.99 -2.18 3.44
CA THR A 4 -30.02 -1.28 4.08
C THR A 4 -28.63 -1.66 3.58
N ARG A 5 -27.97 -0.76 2.84
CA ARG A 5 -26.64 -0.97 2.26
C ARG A 5 -25.60 -1.00 3.39
N LYS A 6 -25.32 -2.19 3.91
CA LYS A 6 -24.35 -2.41 5.00
C LYS A 6 -22.92 -2.46 4.47
N PHE A 7 -22.08 -1.54 4.92
CA PHE A 7 -20.71 -1.39 4.49
C PHE A 7 -19.72 -1.35 5.66
N PHE A 8 -18.49 -1.76 5.36
CA PHE A 8 -17.33 -1.43 6.19
C PHE A 8 -16.53 -0.28 5.58
N ILE A 9 -16.02 0.62 6.42
CA ILE A 9 -15.01 1.60 6.00
C ILE A 9 -13.62 0.98 6.18
N TYR A 10 -12.79 1.02 5.15
CA TYR A 10 -11.38 0.62 5.22
C TYR A 10 -10.44 1.80 4.93
N THR A 11 -9.59 2.12 5.89
CA THR A 11 -8.52 3.13 5.74
C THR A 11 -7.16 2.54 6.09
N ARG A 12 -6.10 3.14 5.55
CA ARG A 12 -4.73 2.68 5.79
C ARG A 12 -3.77 3.86 5.90
N LYS A 13 -2.87 3.81 6.89
CA LYS A 13 -1.74 4.75 6.96
C LYS A 13 -0.79 4.49 5.79
N SER A 14 -0.44 5.54 5.05
CA SER A 14 0.67 5.47 4.10
C SER A 14 2.00 5.50 4.86
N THR A 15 2.83 4.49 4.63
CA THR A 15 4.12 4.30 5.29
C THR A 15 5.31 4.55 4.34
N ASP A 16 5.09 5.31 3.25
CA ASP A 16 6.12 5.65 2.27
C ASP A 16 6.35 7.18 2.18
N THR A 17 7.53 7.59 2.64
CA THR A 17 8.29 8.81 2.28
C THR A 17 7.72 10.19 2.62
N GLU A 18 8.61 11.07 3.10
CA GLU A 18 8.34 12.46 3.50
C GLU A 18 7.90 13.36 2.32
N ASP A 19 8.16 12.94 1.08
CA ASP A 19 7.94 13.72 -0.16
C ASP A 19 6.51 13.67 -0.74
N ARG A 20 5.54 13.09 -0.02
CA ARG A 20 4.12 13.14 -0.43
C ARG A 20 3.25 13.59 0.72
N GLN A 21 2.49 14.66 0.51
CA GLN A 21 1.31 15.00 1.31
C GLN A 21 0.23 13.92 1.10
N VAL A 22 0.44 12.75 1.68
CA VAL A 22 -0.60 11.74 1.73
C VAL A 22 -1.55 12.13 2.85
N ARG A 23 -2.81 12.37 2.48
CA ARG A 23 -3.92 12.69 3.37
C ARG A 23 -3.92 11.84 4.63
N SER A 24 -4.14 12.48 5.77
CA SER A 24 -4.19 11.84 7.07
C SER A 24 -5.30 10.78 7.12
N ILE A 25 -5.24 9.87 8.09
CA ILE A 25 -6.33 8.90 8.29
C ILE A 25 -7.63 9.65 8.62
N SER A 26 -7.57 10.75 9.38
CA SER A 26 -8.70 11.64 9.67
C SER A 26 -9.36 12.19 8.41
N ASP A 27 -8.58 12.68 7.43
CA ASP A 27 -9.14 13.22 6.18
C ASP A 27 -9.81 12.13 5.34
N GLN A 28 -9.16 10.96 5.26
CA GLN A 28 -9.73 9.78 4.58
C GLN A 28 -11.05 9.36 5.22
N LEU A 29 -11.13 9.31 6.56
CA LEU A 29 -12.36 8.97 7.29
C LEU A 29 -13.45 10.04 7.12
N ALA A 30 -13.10 11.33 7.10
CA ALA A 30 -14.06 12.40 6.91
C ALA A 30 -14.73 12.33 5.53
N GLU A 31 -13.95 12.12 4.45
CA GLU A 31 -14.50 11.95 3.11
C GLU A 31 -15.34 10.67 2.97
N LEU A 32 -14.91 9.55 3.55
CA LEU A 32 -15.66 8.29 3.49
C LEU A 32 -16.97 8.35 4.28
N LYS A 33 -17.00 9.04 5.43
CA LYS A 33 -18.24 9.30 6.17
C LYS A 33 -19.19 10.24 5.42
N SER A 34 -18.64 11.27 4.75
CA SER A 34 -19.43 12.18 3.90
C SER A 34 -20.05 11.44 2.70
N LEU A 35 -19.27 10.56 2.04
CA LEU A 35 -19.77 9.69 0.98
C LEU A 35 -20.85 8.73 1.48
N ALA A 36 -20.65 8.10 2.65
CA ALA A 36 -21.63 7.20 3.25
C ALA A 36 -22.98 7.92 3.53
N LEU A 37 -22.92 9.12 4.10
CA LEU A 37 -24.10 9.95 4.35
C LEU A 37 -24.83 10.31 3.04
N LYS A 38 -24.08 10.73 2.02
CA LYS A 38 -24.62 11.12 0.70
C LYS A 38 -25.30 9.94 -0.02
N GLU A 39 -24.72 8.75 0.08
CA GLU A 39 -25.23 7.54 -0.57
C GLU A 39 -26.20 6.69 0.31
N GLN A 40 -26.57 7.19 1.49
CA GLN A 40 -27.43 6.49 2.47
C GLN A 40 -26.92 5.09 2.83
N ILE A 41 -25.61 4.98 2.99
CA ILE A 41 -24.90 3.75 3.36
C ILE A 41 -24.85 3.62 4.89
N ASP A 42 -25.18 2.44 5.39
CA ASP A 42 -25.08 2.06 6.79
C ASP A 42 -23.66 1.52 7.06
N VAL A 43 -22.90 2.23 7.90
CA VAL A 43 -21.50 1.89 8.20
C VAL A 43 -21.46 1.06 9.48
N ILE A 44 -21.28 -0.26 9.31
CA ILE A 44 -21.27 -1.22 10.42
C ILE A 44 -19.98 -1.14 11.24
N ASP A 45 -18.83 -0.90 10.58
CA ASP A 45 -17.54 -0.81 11.26
C ASP A 45 -16.48 -0.02 10.46
N ILE A 46 -15.39 0.36 11.13
CA ILE A 46 -14.29 1.18 10.60
C ILE A 46 -12.93 0.52 10.89
N PHE A 47 -12.33 -0.01 9.83
CA PHE A 47 -11.03 -0.67 9.85
C PHE A 47 -9.89 0.33 9.55
N VAL A 48 -8.89 0.39 10.44
CA VAL A 48 -7.73 1.30 10.31
C VAL A 48 -6.42 0.51 10.32
N GLU A 49 -5.89 0.20 9.14
CA GLU A 49 -4.63 -0.54 8.98
C GLU A 49 -3.41 0.38 9.10
N LYS A 50 -2.40 -0.05 9.87
CA LYS A 50 -1.13 0.66 10.06
C LYS A 50 0.02 0.06 9.22
N GLN A 51 -0.14 -1.17 8.75
CA GLN A 51 0.86 -1.88 7.94
C GLN A 51 0.91 -1.40 6.47
N THR A 52 2.01 -1.70 5.77
CA THR A 52 2.11 -1.46 4.33
C THR A 52 1.31 -2.52 3.55
N ALA A 53 0.76 -2.17 2.39
CA ALA A 53 0.10 -3.15 1.50
C ALA A 53 1.06 -3.81 0.48
N LYS A 54 2.38 -3.70 0.69
CA LYS A 54 3.41 -4.23 -0.22
C LYS A 54 3.50 -5.76 -0.19
N ALA A 55 3.18 -6.36 0.95
CA ALA A 55 3.14 -7.80 1.17
C ALA A 55 1.73 -8.22 1.65
N PRO A 56 1.32 -9.49 1.46
CA PRO A 56 0.13 -10.06 2.10
C PRO A 56 0.34 -10.22 3.62
N GLY A 57 -0.71 -10.62 4.35
CA GLY A 57 -0.64 -10.89 5.79
C GLY A 57 -1.12 -9.74 6.70
N ARG A 58 -1.85 -8.77 6.15
CA ARG A 58 -2.43 -7.63 6.87
C ARG A 58 -3.56 -8.07 7.81
N PRO A 59 -3.41 -7.98 9.15
CA PRO A 59 -4.37 -8.56 10.08
C PRO A 59 -5.73 -7.86 10.02
N VAL A 60 -5.75 -6.52 9.98
CA VAL A 60 -7.00 -5.73 9.98
C VAL A 60 -7.76 -5.91 8.66
N PHE A 61 -7.04 -6.05 7.55
CA PHE A 61 -7.65 -6.35 6.24
C PHE A 61 -8.22 -7.76 6.18
N ASN A 62 -7.49 -8.77 6.67
CA ASN A 62 -7.98 -10.15 6.71
C ASN A 62 -9.20 -10.28 7.64
N GLU A 63 -9.20 -9.61 8.80
CA GLU A 63 -10.34 -9.56 9.72
C GLU A 63 -11.59 -8.98 9.04
N MET A 64 -11.46 -7.85 8.35
CA MET A 64 -12.54 -7.24 7.58
C MET A 64 -13.12 -8.22 6.54
N LEU A 65 -12.27 -8.91 5.75
CA LEU A 65 -12.74 -9.90 4.78
C LEU A 65 -13.49 -11.07 5.44
N LEU A 66 -12.94 -11.62 6.53
CA LEU A 66 -13.60 -12.70 7.30
C LEU A 66 -14.97 -12.28 7.87
N ARG A 67 -15.19 -10.99 8.14
CA ARG A 67 -16.48 -10.46 8.61
C ARG A 67 -17.48 -10.22 7.47
N ILE A 68 -16.98 -9.86 6.28
CA ILE A 68 -17.79 -9.82 5.04
C ILE A 68 -18.23 -11.23 4.64
N GLU A 69 -17.33 -12.23 4.70
CA GLU A 69 -17.65 -13.64 4.41
C GLU A 69 -18.69 -14.22 5.39
N LYS A 70 -18.82 -13.67 6.60
CA LYS A 70 -19.89 -13.99 7.57
C LYS A 70 -21.22 -13.25 7.31
N GLY A 71 -21.27 -12.35 6.32
CA GLY A 71 -22.46 -11.56 5.99
C GLY A 71 -22.73 -10.38 6.93
N GLU A 72 -21.75 -9.91 7.70
CA GLU A 72 -21.93 -8.73 8.57
C GLU A 72 -22.14 -7.43 7.76
N ALA A 73 -21.47 -7.33 6.61
CA ALA A 73 -21.59 -6.25 5.63
C ALA A 73 -21.40 -6.83 4.22
N SER A 74 -21.99 -6.19 3.20
CA SER A 74 -21.89 -6.63 1.79
C SER A 74 -21.08 -5.68 0.91
N GLY A 75 -20.61 -4.54 1.44
CA GLY A 75 -19.81 -3.58 0.69
C GLY A 75 -18.62 -3.00 1.46
N ILE A 76 -17.68 -2.42 0.71
CA ILE A 76 -16.52 -1.71 1.30
C ILE A 76 -16.42 -0.29 0.76
N LEU A 77 -16.30 0.66 1.67
CA LEU A 77 -15.95 2.05 1.43
C LEU A 77 -14.44 2.22 1.68
N ALA A 78 -13.68 2.59 0.65
CA ALA A 78 -12.25 2.87 0.77
C ALA A 78 -11.87 4.13 0.01
N TRP A 79 -10.83 4.84 0.44
CA TRP A 79 -10.52 6.15 -0.16
C TRP A 79 -10.10 6.06 -1.65
N HIS A 80 -9.31 5.04 -1.99
CA HIS A 80 -8.81 4.78 -3.35
C HIS A 80 -8.37 3.29 -3.44
N PRO A 81 -8.40 2.62 -4.61
CA PRO A 81 -8.01 1.20 -4.74
C PRO A 81 -6.63 0.84 -4.16
N ASP A 82 -5.64 1.74 -4.28
CA ASP A 82 -4.29 1.57 -3.70
C ASP A 82 -4.24 1.56 -2.15
N ARG A 83 -5.35 1.87 -1.48
CA ARG A 83 -5.52 1.67 -0.03
C ARG A 83 -5.91 0.22 0.25
N LEU A 84 -6.85 -0.35 -0.51
CA LEU A 84 -7.32 -1.73 -0.39
C LEU A 84 -6.22 -2.75 -0.70
N ALA A 85 -5.52 -2.62 -1.84
CA ALA A 85 -4.47 -3.57 -2.23
C ALA A 85 -3.35 -2.90 -3.06
N ARG A 86 -2.12 -3.39 -2.87
CA ARG A 86 -0.94 -3.06 -3.71
C ARG A 86 -0.10 -4.29 -4.06
N ASN A 87 -0.65 -5.48 -3.87
CA ASN A 87 -0.05 -6.76 -4.22
C ASN A 87 -1.11 -7.63 -4.93
N SER A 88 -0.66 -8.60 -5.72
CA SER A 88 -1.55 -9.42 -6.56
C SER A 88 -2.42 -10.39 -5.78
N ILE A 89 -2.02 -10.79 -4.56
CA ILE A 89 -2.79 -11.73 -3.72
C ILE A 89 -4.02 -11.02 -3.16
N ASP A 90 -3.83 -9.88 -2.48
CA ASP A 90 -4.93 -9.15 -1.87
C ASP A 90 -5.86 -8.51 -2.90
N GLY A 91 -5.32 -8.04 -4.03
CA GLY A 91 -6.12 -7.56 -5.16
C GLY A 91 -6.97 -8.67 -5.77
N GLY A 92 -6.38 -9.84 -6.00
CA GLY A 92 -7.09 -11.03 -6.49
C GLY A 92 -8.21 -11.48 -5.55
N LYS A 93 -8.00 -11.45 -4.23
CA LYS A 93 -9.05 -11.74 -3.23
C LYS A 93 -10.26 -10.80 -3.34
N ILE A 94 -10.03 -9.49 -3.50
CA ILE A 94 -11.14 -8.52 -3.66
C ILE A 94 -11.92 -8.77 -4.95
N ILE A 95 -11.24 -9.06 -6.06
CA ILE A 95 -11.91 -9.40 -7.33
C ILE A 95 -12.70 -10.72 -7.20
N TYR A 96 -12.10 -11.75 -6.59
CA TYR A 96 -12.78 -13.02 -6.34
C TYR A 96 -14.06 -12.85 -5.50
N LEU A 97 -14.00 -12.06 -4.42
CA LEU A 97 -15.17 -11.80 -3.57
C LEU A 97 -16.26 -10.97 -4.27
N LEU A 98 -15.92 -10.17 -5.29
CA LEU A 98 -16.88 -9.52 -6.19
C LEU A 98 -17.46 -10.50 -7.22
N ASP A 99 -16.72 -11.56 -7.59
CA ASP A 99 -17.17 -12.61 -8.51
C ASP A 99 -18.07 -13.64 -7.83
N THR A 100 -17.88 -13.90 -6.53
CA THR A 100 -18.77 -14.71 -5.70
C THR A 100 -19.93 -13.93 -5.07
N GLU A 101 -20.13 -12.66 -5.46
CA GLU A 101 -21.15 -11.73 -4.95
C GLU A 101 -21.14 -11.53 -3.41
N THR A 102 -20.07 -11.99 -2.74
CA THR A 102 -19.87 -11.86 -1.29
C THR A 102 -19.58 -10.41 -0.91
N ILE A 103 -18.86 -9.70 -1.78
CA ILE A 103 -18.91 -8.24 -1.87
C ILE A 103 -19.86 -7.91 -3.01
N THR A 104 -20.99 -7.28 -2.70
CA THR A 104 -21.95 -6.80 -3.70
C THR A 104 -21.50 -5.47 -4.32
N GLU A 105 -20.73 -4.66 -3.59
CA GLU A 105 -20.42 -3.30 -4.01
C GLU A 105 -19.12 -2.73 -3.38
N LEU A 106 -18.34 -1.98 -4.16
CA LEU A 106 -17.19 -1.22 -3.68
C LEU A 106 -17.36 0.25 -4.05
N LYS A 107 -17.10 1.15 -3.10
CA LYS A 107 -17.21 2.60 -3.31
C LYS A 107 -15.93 3.33 -2.91
N PHE A 108 -15.54 4.29 -3.76
CA PHE A 108 -14.39 5.16 -3.53
C PHE A 108 -14.75 6.61 -3.90
N PRO A 109 -14.37 7.63 -3.09
CA PRO A 109 -14.54 9.04 -3.45
C PRO A 109 -13.80 9.44 -4.73
N THR A 110 -12.67 8.79 -5.05
CA THR A 110 -11.76 9.18 -6.14
C THR A 110 -11.78 8.23 -7.34
N PHE A 111 -12.54 7.14 -7.30
CA PHE A 111 -12.52 6.09 -8.32
C PHE A 111 -13.91 5.49 -8.49
N TRP A 112 -14.48 5.59 -9.69
CA TRP A 112 -15.77 4.98 -9.99
C TRP A 112 -15.59 3.48 -10.26
N CYS A 113 -16.31 2.65 -9.51
CA CYS A 113 -16.35 1.21 -9.69
C CYS A 113 -17.79 0.74 -9.46
N ASP A 114 -18.31 -0.03 -10.41
CA ASP A 114 -19.56 -0.78 -10.27
C ASP A 114 -19.26 -2.28 -10.31
N PRO A 115 -20.11 -3.15 -9.75
CA PRO A 115 -19.95 -4.62 -9.81
C PRO A 115 -20.21 -5.22 -11.22
N THR A 116 -20.14 -4.41 -12.28
CA THR A 116 -20.25 -4.87 -13.68
C THR A 116 -18.94 -5.54 -14.14
N PRO A 117 -18.96 -6.40 -15.19
CA PRO A 117 -17.73 -6.98 -15.75
C PRO A 117 -16.70 -5.93 -16.16
N GLN A 118 -17.16 -4.78 -16.69
CA GLN A 118 -16.33 -3.63 -17.05
C GLN A 118 -15.73 -2.96 -15.80
N GLY A 119 -16.50 -2.78 -14.73
CA GLY A 119 -16.01 -2.22 -13.46
C GLY A 119 -14.99 -3.13 -12.79
N LYS A 120 -15.24 -4.44 -12.75
CA LYS A 120 -14.30 -5.46 -12.24
C LYS A 120 -12.98 -5.48 -13.02
N PHE A 121 -13.05 -5.36 -14.35
CA PHE A 121 -11.86 -5.20 -15.20
C PHE A 121 -11.08 -3.93 -14.87
N MET A 122 -11.76 -2.77 -14.81
CA MET A 122 -11.11 -1.49 -14.47
C MET A 122 -10.48 -1.49 -13.07
N LEU A 123 -11.13 -2.12 -12.10
CA LEU A 123 -10.59 -2.29 -10.75
C LEU A 123 -9.34 -3.19 -10.75
N SER A 124 -9.34 -4.26 -11.54
CA SER A 124 -8.17 -5.14 -11.73
C SER A 124 -6.98 -4.37 -12.32
N ILE A 125 -7.22 -3.49 -13.30
CA ILE A 125 -6.21 -2.58 -13.85
C ILE A 125 -5.70 -1.60 -12.78
N ALA A 126 -6.59 -1.02 -11.95
CA ALA A 126 -6.20 -0.11 -10.87
C ALA A 126 -5.33 -0.79 -9.79
N PHE A 127 -5.61 -2.05 -9.44
CA PHE A 127 -4.74 -2.85 -8.57
C PHE A 127 -3.39 -3.18 -9.26
N GLY A 128 -3.40 -3.50 -10.55
CA GLY A 128 -2.19 -3.70 -11.36
C GLY A 128 -1.29 -2.46 -11.37
N GLN A 129 -1.85 -1.28 -11.62
CA GLN A 129 -1.15 0.01 -11.57
C GLN A 129 -0.59 0.29 -10.17
N SER A 130 -1.37 -0.02 -9.12
CA SER A 130 -0.95 0.16 -7.72
C SER A 130 0.24 -0.74 -7.35
N LYS A 131 0.29 -1.97 -7.87
CA LYS A 131 1.44 -2.88 -7.74
C LYS A 131 2.65 -2.37 -8.54
N TYR A 132 2.46 -2.06 -9.82
CA TYR A 132 3.52 -1.52 -10.69
C TYR A 132 4.20 -0.29 -10.09
N TYR A 133 3.42 0.63 -9.50
CA TYR A 133 3.98 1.81 -8.83
C TYR A 133 4.92 1.45 -7.68
N VAL A 134 4.55 0.47 -6.84
CA VAL A 134 5.40 -0.02 -5.74
C VAL A 134 6.67 -0.69 -6.26
N ASP A 135 6.55 -1.55 -7.26
CA ASP A 135 7.68 -2.31 -7.82
C ASP A 135 8.68 -1.36 -8.53
N ASN A 136 8.18 -0.42 -9.34
CA ASN A 136 9.00 0.60 -10.01
C ASN A 136 9.67 1.56 -9.01
N LEU A 137 8.98 1.97 -7.93
CA LEU A 137 9.59 2.76 -6.87
C LEU A 137 10.75 2.00 -6.20
N SER A 138 10.58 0.70 -5.95
CA SER A 138 11.63 -0.18 -5.41
C SER A 138 12.86 -0.23 -6.33
N GLU A 139 12.68 -0.45 -7.64
CA GLU A 139 13.79 -0.46 -8.59
C GLU A 139 14.49 0.89 -8.75
N ASN A 140 13.75 2.00 -8.70
CA ASN A 140 14.35 3.34 -8.72
C ASN A 140 15.19 3.62 -7.46
N ILE A 141 14.73 3.21 -6.27
CA ILE A 141 15.51 3.30 -5.03
C ILE A 141 16.78 2.43 -5.14
N LYS A 142 16.68 1.18 -5.60
CA LYS A 142 17.83 0.30 -5.83
C LYS A 142 18.82 0.91 -6.84
N ARG A 143 18.33 1.52 -7.93
CA ARG A 143 19.16 2.22 -8.93
C ARG A 143 19.89 3.42 -8.32
N GLY A 144 19.19 4.25 -7.55
CA GLY A 144 19.80 5.37 -6.83
C GLY A 144 20.88 4.92 -5.83
N HIS A 145 20.63 3.84 -5.09
CA HIS A 145 21.65 3.25 -4.20
C HIS A 145 22.87 2.72 -4.96
N ARG A 146 22.66 2.02 -6.09
CA ARG A 146 23.75 1.53 -6.96
C ARG A 146 24.61 2.69 -7.50
N ASN A 147 23.99 3.80 -7.91
CA ASN A 147 24.72 4.98 -8.40
C ASN A 147 25.54 5.65 -7.29
N LYS A 148 24.94 5.89 -6.12
CA LYS A 148 25.68 6.41 -4.95
C LYS A 148 26.90 5.54 -4.62
N VAL A 149 26.76 4.21 -4.60
CA VAL A 149 27.90 3.30 -4.35
C VAL A 149 29.00 3.41 -5.41
N LYS A 150 28.65 3.54 -6.71
CA LYS A 150 29.62 3.76 -7.80
C LYS A 150 30.39 5.08 -7.64
N GLU A 151 29.72 6.13 -7.20
CA GLU A 151 30.31 7.45 -6.88
C GLU A 151 31.13 7.43 -5.57
N GLY A 152 31.19 6.28 -4.89
CA GLY A 152 31.82 6.14 -3.59
C GLY A 152 31.04 6.82 -2.47
N ILE A 153 29.75 7.10 -2.64
CA ILE A 153 28.87 7.71 -1.64
C ILE A 153 28.10 6.63 -0.88
N TRP A 154 28.05 6.72 0.46
CA TRP A 154 27.29 5.78 1.28
C TRP A 154 25.77 6.03 1.12
N PRO A 155 24.94 5.03 0.73
CA PRO A 155 23.58 5.28 0.27
C PRO A 155 22.53 5.60 1.36
N ARG A 156 22.81 5.24 2.62
CA ARG A 156 21.96 5.48 3.80
C ARG A 156 22.72 6.31 4.84
N ASN A 157 22.06 6.90 5.83
CA ASN A 157 22.78 7.37 7.03
C ASN A 157 23.49 6.19 7.73
N ALA A 158 24.75 6.38 8.11
CA ALA A 158 25.55 5.35 8.78
C ALA A 158 25.22 5.29 10.29
N PRO A 159 25.41 4.13 10.96
CA PRO A 159 25.26 4.03 12.41
C PRO A 159 26.15 5.04 13.15
N HIS A 160 25.67 5.57 14.28
CA HIS A 160 26.16 6.78 14.97
C HIS A 160 27.64 6.84 15.41
N ARG A 161 28.46 5.81 15.18
CA ARG A 161 29.85 5.72 15.68
C ARG A 161 30.91 6.46 14.82
N HIS A 162 30.58 7.59 14.21
CA HIS A 162 31.54 8.41 13.43
C HIS A 162 31.25 9.91 13.55
N PHE A 163 32.28 10.75 13.58
CA PHE A 163 32.21 12.22 13.41
C PHE A 163 32.60 12.57 11.95
N HIS A 164 32.07 13.55 11.20
CA HIS A 164 31.05 14.60 11.40
C HIS A 164 31.47 16.03 11.75
N PHE A 165 32.23 16.59 10.80
CA PHE A 165 31.96 17.92 10.28
C PHE A 165 30.79 17.89 9.27
N ALA A 166 30.02 18.98 9.19
CA ALA A 166 28.90 19.14 8.25
C ALA A 166 29.38 19.64 6.87
N GLY A 167 28.68 19.26 5.80
CA GLY A 167 28.85 19.85 4.46
C GLY A 167 29.59 19.04 3.38
N SER A 168 29.99 17.79 3.63
CA SER A 168 30.72 16.97 2.63
C SER A 168 30.06 15.61 2.32
N PRO A 169 29.93 15.19 1.05
CA PRO A 169 29.53 13.83 0.70
C PRO A 169 30.54 12.79 1.24
N ARG A 170 30.06 11.76 1.95
CA ARG A 170 30.94 10.72 2.52
C ARG A 170 31.54 9.84 1.42
N LYS A 171 32.82 10.08 1.06
CA LYS A 171 33.57 9.22 0.13
C LYS A 171 34.02 7.91 0.80
N ILE A 172 33.84 6.79 0.10
CA ILE A 172 34.30 5.44 0.45
C ILE A 172 35.73 5.27 -0.09
N SER A 173 36.67 4.78 0.73
CA SER A 173 38.04 4.51 0.25
C SER A 173 38.07 3.36 -0.76
N ARG A 174 38.87 3.49 -1.84
CA ARG A 174 38.95 2.49 -2.93
C ARG A 174 39.18 1.06 -2.42
N SER A 175 40.09 0.87 -1.46
CA SER A 175 40.39 -0.42 -0.80
C SER A 175 39.20 -1.07 -0.05
N ARG A 176 38.14 -0.31 0.25
CA ARG A 176 36.91 -0.83 0.86
C ARG A 176 35.82 -1.17 -0.15
N ILE A 177 35.92 -0.68 -1.40
CA ILE A 177 34.91 -0.93 -2.45
C ILE A 177 34.93 -2.41 -2.86
N GLU A 178 36.10 -2.98 -3.12
CA GLU A 178 36.24 -4.38 -3.56
C GLU A 178 35.78 -5.39 -2.49
N ARG A 179 36.27 -5.23 -1.24
CA ARG A 179 35.82 -6.08 -0.13
C ARG A 179 34.33 -5.92 0.15
N LYS A 180 33.78 -4.70 0.11
CA LYS A 180 32.34 -4.49 0.33
C LYS A 180 31.47 -4.94 -0.84
N ASN A 181 31.89 -4.90 -2.11
CA ASN A 181 31.04 -5.41 -3.19
C ASN A 181 30.68 -6.90 -2.97
N ARG A 182 31.62 -7.71 -2.45
CA ARG A 182 31.36 -9.10 -2.06
C ARG A 182 30.39 -9.19 -0.86
N THR A 183 30.65 -8.45 0.23
CA THR A 183 29.79 -8.51 1.44
C THR A 183 28.43 -7.82 1.27
N PHE A 184 28.32 -6.84 0.37
CA PHE A 184 27.10 -6.08 0.10
C PHE A 184 26.17 -6.86 -0.82
N ASN A 185 26.70 -7.64 -1.77
CA ASN A 185 25.90 -8.61 -2.51
C ASN A 185 25.39 -9.74 -1.58
N LEU A 186 26.25 -10.29 -0.69
CA LEU A 186 25.83 -11.30 0.30
C LEU A 186 24.80 -10.77 1.30
N LYS A 187 24.92 -9.51 1.76
CA LYS A 187 23.90 -8.87 2.60
C LYS A 187 22.69 -8.32 1.83
N LEU A 188 22.74 -8.27 0.50
CA LEU A 188 21.57 -7.98 -0.33
C LEU A 188 20.74 -9.24 -0.61
N SER A 189 21.27 -10.45 -0.42
CA SER A 189 20.46 -11.68 -0.33
C SER A 189 19.87 -11.86 1.07
N GLU A 190 20.68 -11.76 2.14
CA GLU A 190 20.22 -11.99 3.54
C GLU A 190 19.12 -11.04 4.06
N TYR A 191 18.80 -9.95 3.34
CA TYR A 191 17.81 -8.94 3.75
C TYR A 191 16.61 -8.83 2.78
N PHE A 192 16.53 -9.67 1.74
CA PHE A 192 15.54 -9.52 0.65
C PHE A 192 14.95 -10.85 0.13
N ASP A 193 15.10 -11.94 0.88
CA ASP A 193 14.15 -13.08 0.88
C ASP A 193 12.99 -12.80 1.87
#